data_AF-A0A3A6CLA8-F1
#
_entry.id   AF-A0A3A6CLA8-F1
#
_cell.length_a   1.000
_cell.length_b   1.000
_cell.length_c   1.000
_cell.angle_alpha   90.00
_cell.angle_beta   90.00
_cell.angle_gamma   90.00
#
_symmetry.space_group_name_H-M   'P 1'
#
loop_
_entity.id
_entity.type
_entity.pdbx_description
1 polymer ?
#
loop_
_entity_poly.entity_id
_entity_poly.type
_entity_poly.pdbx_seq_one_letter_code
_entity_poly.pdbx_strand_id
1 'polypeptide(L)'
;MVCMKLNMDCVRAVMLCAEEYTDYNHYCYFISYQKNNVNDFLLDDPETPPAYQLELEKTYDNDDLFYAVEYCVKSGFVETLFSKDTYRIPISRITPDGHRFLENIRSDTNWEKVKSVAKKAGSFSADVIIEIAKNVAVEAAKHFLTNT
;
A
#
# COMPACT_ATOMS: atom_id res chain seq x y z
N MET A 1 15.32 -10.34 15.05
CA MET A 1 15.77 -9.06 14.47
C MET A 1 14.68 -8.59 13.54
N VAL A 2 13.83 -7.66 13.97
CA VAL A 2 12.82 -7.05 13.11
C VAL A 2 13.53 -5.97 12.30
N CYS A 3 13.48 -6.05 10.98
CA CYS A 3 14.14 -5.11 10.09
C CYS A 3 13.06 -4.43 9.25
N MET A 4 12.99 -3.10 9.27
CA MET A 4 12.02 -2.31 8.49
C MET A 4 12.38 -2.31 6.99
N LYS A 5 12.38 -3.48 6.36
CA LYS A 5 12.56 -3.61 4.92
C LYS A 5 11.22 -3.36 4.26
N LEU A 6 11.19 -2.41 3.32
CA LEU A 6 9.99 -2.11 2.56
C LEU A 6 9.57 -3.34 1.75
N ASN A 7 8.37 -3.85 2.03
CA ASN A 7 7.76 -4.95 1.29
C ASN A 7 6.80 -4.38 0.25
N MET A 8 7.19 -4.42 -1.03
CA MET A 8 6.38 -3.86 -2.11
C MET A 8 5.10 -4.68 -2.42
N ASP A 9 5.05 -5.97 -2.06
CA ASP A 9 3.80 -6.74 -2.13
C ASP A 9 2.80 -6.22 -1.07
N CYS A 10 3.29 -5.88 0.13
CA CYS A 10 2.49 -5.24 1.17
C CYS A 10 1.99 -3.86 0.73
N VAL A 11 2.87 -3.02 0.15
CA VAL A 11 2.49 -1.71 -0.43
C VAL A 11 1.40 -1.86 -1.48
N ARG A 12 1.53 -2.83 -2.40
CA ARG A 12 0.48 -3.12 -3.40
C ARG A 12 -0.83 -3.52 -2.73
N ALA A 13 -0.80 -4.40 -1.73
CA ALA A 13 -1.99 -4.87 -1.03
C ALA A 13 -2.70 -3.73 -0.26
N VAL A 14 -1.94 -2.87 0.43
CA VAL A 14 -2.47 -1.67 1.10
C VAL A 14 -3.11 -0.71 0.10
N MET A 15 -2.47 -0.47 -1.06
CA MET A 15 -3.03 0.43 -2.08
C MET A 15 -4.32 -0.12 -2.69
N LEU A 16 -4.39 -1.43 -2.96
CA LEU A 16 -5.62 -2.08 -3.45
C LEU A 16 -6.74 -2.04 -2.41
N CYS A 17 -6.41 -2.30 -1.15
CA CYS A 17 -7.35 -2.16 -0.04
C CYS A 17 -7.83 -0.71 0.12
N ALA A 18 -6.93 0.27 0.00
CA ALA A 18 -7.31 1.67 0.07
C ALA A 18 -8.29 2.04 -1.05
N GLU A 19 -8.11 1.50 -2.26
CA GLU A 19 -9.00 1.75 -3.40
C GLU A 19 -10.38 1.12 -3.21
N GLU A 20 -10.45 -0.07 -2.63
CA GLU A 20 -11.71 -0.78 -2.40
C GLU A 20 -12.55 -0.14 -1.29
N TYR A 21 -11.92 0.37 -0.24
CA TYR A 21 -12.59 0.83 0.99
C TYR A 21 -12.59 2.36 1.18
N THR A 22 -12.12 3.13 0.21
CA THR A 22 -12.15 4.61 0.24
C THR A 22 -13.02 5.13 -0.90
N ASP A 23 -13.98 5.99 -0.57
CA ASP A 23 -14.80 6.71 -1.54
C ASP A 23 -14.86 8.21 -1.19
N TYR A 24 -15.76 8.95 -1.85
CA TYR A 24 -15.87 10.40 -1.61
C TYR A 24 -16.30 10.76 -0.17
N ASN A 25 -17.06 9.88 0.49
CA ASN A 25 -17.67 10.09 1.80
C ASN A 25 -17.06 9.21 2.91
N HIS A 26 -16.32 8.16 2.55
CA HIS A 26 -15.75 7.19 3.49
C HIS A 26 -14.24 7.07 3.30
N TYR A 27 -13.50 7.06 4.41
CA TYR A 27 -12.06 6.79 4.43
C TYR A 27 -11.80 5.37 4.95
N CYS A 28 -10.79 4.70 4.44
CA CYS A 28 -10.23 3.53 5.12
C CYS A 28 -9.17 3.96 6.13
N TYR A 29 -8.86 3.12 7.10
CA TYR A 29 -7.82 3.36 8.11
C TYR A 29 -7.18 2.06 8.57
N PHE A 30 -5.97 2.18 9.12
CA PHE A 30 -5.23 1.07 9.71
C PHE A 30 -4.86 1.38 11.15
N ILE A 31 -5.00 0.41 12.05
CA ILE A 31 -4.70 0.52 13.47
C ILE A 31 -3.38 -0.20 13.79
N SER A 32 -2.45 0.51 14.44
CA SER A 32 -1.25 -0.07 15.02
C SER A 32 -1.56 -0.62 16.41
N TYR A 33 -1.45 -1.93 16.60
CA TYR A 33 -1.73 -2.57 17.90
C TYR A 33 -0.74 -2.14 18.98
N GLN A 34 0.53 -1.96 18.60
CA GLN A 34 1.56 -1.50 19.53
C GLN A 34 1.19 -0.15 20.11
N LYS A 35 0.73 0.79 19.28
CA LYS A 35 0.38 2.16 19.70
C LYS A 35 -1.00 2.24 20.35
N ASN A 36 -1.94 1.39 19.94
CA ASN A 36 -3.29 1.32 20.53
C ASN A 36 -3.21 0.89 22.01
N ASN A 37 -2.32 -0.05 22.34
CA ASN A 37 -2.14 -0.52 23.72
C ASN A 37 -1.39 0.47 24.64
N VAL A 38 -0.77 1.52 24.10
CA VAL A 38 -0.07 2.57 24.90
C VAL A 38 -0.92 3.82 25.11
N ASN A 39 -2.15 3.87 24.57
CA ASN A 39 -3.13 4.92 24.87
C ASN A 39 -3.72 4.78 26.28
N ASP A 40 -2.88 4.44 27.26
CA ASP A 40 -3.18 4.26 28.68
C ASP A 40 -3.67 5.57 29.35
N PHE A 41 -3.74 6.68 28.60
CA PHE A 41 -4.14 8.00 29.08
C PHE A 41 -5.60 8.37 28.75
N LEU A 42 -6.26 7.63 27.84
CA LEU A 42 -7.67 7.84 27.51
C LEU A 42 -8.40 6.53 27.80
N LEU A 43 -9.40 6.58 28.67
CA LEU A 43 -10.22 5.45 29.18
C LEU A 43 -11.09 4.76 28.11
N ASP A 44 -10.72 4.82 26.84
CA ASP A 44 -11.46 4.20 25.75
C ASP A 44 -10.91 2.78 25.53
N ASP A 45 -11.83 1.82 25.37
CA ASP A 45 -11.48 0.44 25.01
C ASP A 45 -10.63 0.42 23.73
N PRO A 46 -9.62 -0.47 23.62
CA PRO A 46 -8.79 -0.54 22.43
C PRO A 46 -9.67 -0.76 21.19
N GLU A 47 -9.52 0.16 20.23
CA GLU A 47 -10.33 0.14 19.01
C GLU A 47 -10.08 -1.16 18.24
N THR A 48 -11.16 -1.81 17.80
CA THR A 48 -11.06 -3.06 17.04
C THR A 48 -10.62 -2.76 15.61
N PRO A 49 -9.62 -3.47 15.07
CA PRO A 49 -9.21 -3.33 13.67
C PRO A 49 -10.37 -3.64 12.71
N PRO A 50 -10.46 -2.92 11.58
CA PRO A 50 -11.45 -3.20 10.55
C PRO A 50 -11.21 -4.57 9.89
N ALA A 51 -12.29 -5.18 9.37
CA ALA A 51 -12.24 -6.54 8.81
C ALA A 51 -11.21 -6.71 7.66
N TYR A 52 -11.04 -5.69 6.81
CA TYR A 52 -10.04 -5.72 5.74
C TYR A 52 -8.60 -5.75 6.28
N GLN A 53 -8.32 -5.12 7.42
CA GLN A 53 -7.01 -5.19 8.05
C GLN A 53 -6.75 -6.60 8.58
N LEU A 54 -7.73 -7.20 9.26
CA LEU A 54 -7.64 -8.58 9.73
C LEU A 54 -7.39 -9.59 8.59
N GLU A 55 -7.94 -9.33 7.40
CA GLU A 55 -7.70 -10.17 6.23
C GLU A 55 -6.27 -10.04 5.70
N LEU A 56 -5.76 -8.81 5.59
CA LEU A 56 -4.37 -8.54 5.21
C LEU A 56 -3.38 -9.13 6.23
N GLU A 57 -3.76 -9.16 7.51
CA GLU A 57 -2.95 -9.70 8.60
C GLU A 57 -2.74 -11.22 8.55
N LYS A 58 -3.49 -11.93 7.69
CA LYS A 58 -3.18 -13.34 7.37
C LYS A 58 -1.88 -13.51 6.58
N THR A 59 -1.42 -12.44 5.93
CA THR A 59 -0.24 -12.45 5.03
C THR A 59 0.89 -11.53 5.51
N TYR A 60 0.55 -10.37 6.07
CA TYR A 60 1.49 -9.35 6.51
C TYR A 60 1.33 -9.10 8.01
N ASP A 61 2.40 -8.87 8.76
CA ASP A 61 2.21 -8.46 10.15
C ASP A 61 1.75 -7.00 10.25
N ASN A 62 1.29 -6.61 11.44
CA ASN A 62 0.76 -5.26 11.68
C ASN A 62 1.82 -4.16 11.45
N ASP A 63 3.10 -4.46 11.71
CA ASP A 63 4.21 -3.51 11.53
C ASP A 63 4.48 -3.29 10.03
N ASP A 64 4.45 -4.35 9.21
CA ASP A 64 4.55 -4.30 7.76
C ASP A 64 3.41 -3.49 7.13
N LEU A 65 2.17 -3.70 7.59
CA LEU A 65 1.02 -2.94 7.12
C LEU A 65 1.14 -1.47 7.46
N PHE A 66 1.44 -1.15 8.72
CA PHE A 66 1.55 0.24 9.17
C PHE A 66 2.73 0.95 8.47
N TYR A 67 3.84 0.26 8.26
CA TYR A 67 4.98 0.78 7.53
C TYR A 67 4.66 1.01 6.04
N ALA A 68 3.93 0.09 5.40
CA ALA A 68 3.46 0.26 4.02
C ALA A 68 2.49 1.45 3.89
N VAL A 69 1.57 1.65 4.84
CA VAL A 69 0.68 2.81 4.87
C VAL A 69 1.47 4.11 5.02
N GLU A 70 2.38 4.20 6.00
CA GLU A 70 3.25 5.37 6.17
C GLU A 70 4.07 5.66 4.91
N TYR A 71 4.57 4.61 4.25
CA TYR A 71 5.30 4.70 3.01
C TYR A 71 4.44 5.34 1.89
N CYS A 72 3.19 4.87 1.74
CA CYS A 72 2.26 5.42 0.73
C CYS A 72 1.94 6.89 0.99
N VAL A 73 1.76 7.28 2.26
CA VAL A 73 1.55 8.69 2.66
C VAL A 73 2.77 9.54 2.31
N LYS A 74 3.98 9.11 2.73
CA LYS A 74 5.23 9.85 2.49
C LYS A 74 5.62 9.92 1.02
N SER A 75 5.18 8.96 0.21
CA SER A 75 5.39 8.94 -1.25
C SER A 75 4.33 9.74 -2.02
N GLY A 76 3.33 10.30 -1.35
CA GLY A 76 2.24 11.03 -1.99
C GLY A 76 1.31 10.15 -2.83
N PHE A 77 1.26 8.84 -2.58
CA PHE A 77 0.30 7.95 -3.24
C PHE A 77 -1.10 8.06 -2.66
N VAL A 78 -1.18 8.40 -1.37
CA VAL A 78 -2.43 8.59 -0.64
C VAL A 78 -2.37 9.86 0.20
N GLU A 79 -3.52 10.46 0.42
CA GLU A 79 -3.72 11.57 1.36
C GLU A 79 -4.28 11.02 2.67
N THR A 80 -3.83 11.62 3.77
CA THR A 80 -4.34 11.33 5.11
C THR A 80 -5.07 12.54 5.66
N LEU A 81 -6.15 12.33 6.41
CA LEU A 81 -6.71 13.38 7.26
C LEU A 81 -5.79 13.56 8.46
N PHE A 82 -5.65 14.79 8.95
CA PHE A 82 -4.91 15.06 10.19
C PHE A 82 -5.45 14.17 11.32
N SER A 83 -4.75 13.09 11.65
CA SER A 83 -5.00 12.36 12.88
C SER A 83 -4.24 13.06 14.00
N LYS A 84 -4.96 13.49 15.03
CA LYS A 84 -4.33 13.72 16.35
C LYS A 84 -3.91 12.40 16.98
N ASP A 85 -4.43 11.30 16.46
CA ASP A 85 -4.26 9.95 16.96
C ASP A 85 -2.99 9.33 16.40
N THR A 86 -2.13 8.89 17.31
CA THR A 86 -0.82 8.30 17.00
C THR A 86 -0.94 6.84 16.57
N TYR A 87 -2.08 6.19 16.83
CA TYR A 87 -2.30 4.75 16.69
C TYR A 87 -3.10 4.36 15.43
N ARG A 88 -3.76 5.30 14.76
CA ARG A 88 -4.45 5.06 13.48
C ARG A 88 -3.92 5.95 12.38
N ILE A 89 -3.87 5.43 11.15
CA ILE A 89 -3.61 6.24 9.96
C ILE A 89 -4.83 6.16 9.03
N PRO A 90 -5.64 7.23 8.92
CA PRO A 90 -6.71 7.29 7.94
C PRO A 90 -6.16 7.60 6.55
N ILE A 91 -6.69 6.95 5.53
CA ILE A 91 -6.46 7.22 4.11
C ILE A 91 -7.75 7.83 3.55
N SER A 92 -7.74 9.14 3.30
CA SER A 92 -8.92 9.84 2.79
C SER A 92 -9.07 9.82 1.29
N ARG A 93 -7.95 9.79 0.55
CA ARG A 93 -7.95 9.82 -0.91
C ARG A 93 -6.74 9.08 -1.46
N ILE A 94 -6.92 8.51 -2.64
CA ILE A 94 -5.83 8.08 -3.50
C ILE A 94 -5.50 9.25 -4.42
N THR A 95 -4.23 9.61 -4.51
CA THR A 95 -3.79 10.71 -5.38
C THR A 95 -3.75 10.25 -6.85
N PRO A 96 -3.64 11.17 -7.83
CA PRO A 96 -3.38 10.80 -9.21
C PRO A 96 -2.14 9.91 -9.40
N ASP A 97 -1.14 10.08 -8.53
CA ASP A 97 0.10 9.30 -8.53
C ASP A 97 -0.13 7.89 -7.96
N GLY A 98 -0.94 7.77 -6.91
CA GLY A 98 -1.40 6.48 -6.38
C GLY A 98 -2.21 5.68 -7.40
N HIS A 99 -3.17 6.33 -8.09
CA HIS A 99 -3.93 5.67 -9.16
C HIS A 99 -3.02 5.22 -10.31
N ARG A 100 -2.09 6.07 -10.73
CA ARG A 100 -1.13 5.70 -11.78
C ARG A 100 -0.26 4.53 -11.36
N PHE A 101 0.17 4.48 -10.10
CA PHE A 101 0.91 3.33 -9.58
C PHE A 101 0.05 2.06 -9.63
N LEU A 102 -1.17 2.11 -9.08
CA LEU A 102 -2.14 1.00 -9.07
C LEU A 102 -2.40 0.45 -10.48
N GLU A 103 -2.72 1.31 -11.45
CA GLU A 103 -3.02 0.88 -12.82
C GLU A 103 -1.85 0.14 -13.50
N ASN A 104 -0.60 0.48 -13.15
CA ASN A 104 0.57 -0.18 -13.70
C ASN A 104 0.88 -1.53 -13.03
N ILE A 105 0.36 -1.79 -11.82
CA ILE A 105 0.63 -3.02 -11.04
C ILE A 105 -0.61 -3.87 -10.75
N ARG A 106 -1.80 -3.44 -11.21
CA ARG A 106 -3.08 -4.11 -10.93
C ARG A 106 -3.09 -5.55 -11.42
N SER A 107 -2.63 -5.79 -12.64
CA SER A 107 -2.53 -7.13 -13.20
C SER A 107 -1.46 -7.95 -12.46
N ASP A 108 -1.85 -9.08 -11.88
CA ASP A 108 -0.92 -10.01 -11.25
C ASP A 108 0.19 -10.46 -12.22
N THR A 109 -0.16 -10.64 -13.50
CA THR A 109 0.81 -11.00 -14.54
C THR A 109 1.87 -9.91 -14.73
N ASN A 110 1.45 -8.64 -14.76
CA ASN A 110 2.40 -7.53 -14.86
C ASN A 110 3.20 -7.37 -13.57
N TRP A 111 2.56 -7.55 -12.41
CA TRP A 111 3.21 -7.45 -11.11
C TRP A 111 4.33 -8.49 -10.93
N GLU A 112 4.09 -9.75 -11.30
CA GLU A 112 5.13 -10.78 -11.28
C GLU A 112 6.30 -10.46 -12.22
N LYS A 113 6.03 -9.88 -13.39
CA LYS A 113 7.08 -9.39 -14.30
C LYS A 113 7.88 -8.25 -13.67
N VAL A 114 7.22 -7.28 -13.04
CA VAL A 114 7.89 -6.17 -12.33
C VAL A 114 8.83 -6.71 -11.26
N LYS A 115 8.35 -7.61 -10.40
CA LYS A 115 9.18 -8.27 -9.37
C LYS A 115 10.35 -9.03 -9.96
N SER A 116 10.14 -9.74 -11.07
CA SER A 116 11.21 -10.48 -11.77
C SER A 116 12.29 -9.56 -12.34
N VAL A 117 11.92 -8.40 -12.90
CA VAL A 117 12.88 -7.42 -13.43
C VAL A 117 13.65 -6.73 -12.30
N ALA A 118 12.97 -6.25 -11.26
CA ALA A 118 13.59 -5.67 -10.08
C ALA A 118 14.56 -6.67 -9.40
N LYS A 119 14.06 -7.90 -9.22
CA LYS A 119 14.76 -9.19 -9.26
C LYS A 119 16.19 -9.15 -9.76
N LYS A 120 16.25 -9.14 -11.09
CA LYS A 120 17.46 -9.24 -11.91
C LYS A 120 18.32 -7.99 -11.82
N ALA A 121 17.71 -6.81 -11.67
CA ALA A 121 18.41 -5.55 -11.50
C ALA A 121 19.04 -5.39 -10.11
N GLY A 122 18.61 -6.18 -9.12
CA GLY A 122 19.05 -6.04 -7.73
C GLY A 122 18.61 -4.74 -7.07
N SER A 123 17.61 -4.06 -7.65
CA SER A 123 17.16 -2.73 -7.23
C SER A 123 15.66 -2.74 -6.95
N PHE A 124 15.29 -2.32 -5.74
CA PHE A 124 13.93 -2.41 -5.20
C PHE A 124 13.46 -1.08 -4.60
N SER A 125 14.14 0.03 -4.89
CA SER A 125 13.60 1.34 -4.51
C SER A 125 12.28 1.56 -5.23
N ALA A 126 11.36 2.28 -4.60
CA ALA A 126 10.05 2.48 -5.20
C ALA A 126 10.10 3.23 -6.52
N ASP A 127 11.00 4.22 -6.68
CA ASP A 127 11.19 4.92 -7.96
C ASP A 127 11.52 3.93 -9.09
N VAL A 128 12.38 2.96 -8.79
CA VAL A 128 12.75 1.90 -9.74
C VAL A 128 11.56 0.98 -10.01
N ILE A 129 10.81 0.58 -8.98
CA ILE A 129 9.62 -0.26 -9.15
C ILE A 129 8.54 0.43 -9.98
N ILE A 130 8.27 1.72 -9.72
CA ILE A 130 7.33 2.54 -10.47
C ILE A 130 7.75 2.60 -11.94
N GLU A 131 9.03 2.85 -12.21
CA GLU A 131 9.54 2.96 -13.57
C GLU A 131 9.52 1.61 -14.31
N ILE A 132 9.87 0.51 -13.63
CA ILE A 132 9.73 -0.85 -14.18
C ILE A 132 8.25 -1.14 -14.47
N ALA A 133 7.33 -0.81 -13.57
CA ALA A 133 5.89 -1.05 -13.73
C ALA A 133 5.32 -0.33 -14.97
N LYS A 134 5.67 0.95 -15.17
CA LYS A 134 5.30 1.68 -16.39
C LYS A 134 5.82 0.98 -17.65
N ASN A 135 7.09 0.58 -17.66
CA ASN A 135 7.70 -0.07 -18.81
C ASN A 135 7.05 -1.43 -19.13
N VAL A 136 6.75 -2.24 -18.09
CA VAL A 136 6.04 -3.51 -18.24
C VAL A 136 4.64 -3.29 -18.80
N ALA A 137 3.90 -2.28 -18.32
CA ALA A 137 2.57 -1.96 -18.82
C ALA A 137 2.58 -1.52 -20.29
N VAL A 138 3.51 -0.64 -20.68
CA VAL A 138 3.70 -0.20 -22.07
C VAL A 138 4.06 -1.37 -22.98
N GLU A 139 4.96 -2.25 -22.55
CA GLU A 139 5.37 -3.43 -23.33
C GLU A 139 4.22 -4.42 -23.50
N ALA A 140 3.42 -4.65 -22.45
CA ALA A 140 2.21 -5.45 -22.53
C ALA A 140 1.22 -4.88 -23.56
N ALA A 141 1.01 -3.55 -23.57
CA ALA A 141 0.13 -2.90 -24.54
C ALA A 141 0.65 -3.06 -25.98
N LYS A 142 1.96 -2.88 -26.22
CA LYS A 142 2.56 -3.07 -27.55
C LYS A 142 2.33 -4.47 -28.10
N HIS A 143 2.47 -5.50 -27.27
CA HIS A 143 2.23 -6.88 -27.68
C HIS A 143 0.81 -7.09 -28.23
N PHE A 144 -0.20 -6.39 -27.72
CA PHE A 144 -1.55 -6.46 -28.29
C PHE A 144 -1.67 -5.66 -29.58
N LEU A 145 -1.04 -4.49 -29.68
CA LEU A 145 -1.07 -3.66 -30.88
C LEU A 145 -0.36 -4.30 -32.10
N THR A 146 0.72 -5.07 -31.88
CA THR A 146 1.46 -5.73 -32.96
C THR A 146 0.87 -7.08 -33.38
N ASN A 147 -0.01 -7.65 -32.56
CA ASN A 147 -0.71 -8.91 -32.83
C ASN A 147 -2.15 -8.69 -33.34
N THR A 148 -2.48 -7.45 -33.75
CA THR A 148 -3.72 -7.09 -34.45
C THR A 148 -3.40 -6.78 -35.91
#